data_AF-A0A813L705-F1
#
_entry.id   AF-A0A813L705-F1
#
_cell.length_a   1.000
_cell.length_b   1.000
_cell.length_c   1.000
_cell.angle_alpha   90.00
_cell.angle_beta   90.00
_cell.angle_gamma   90.00
#
_symmetry.space_group_name_H-M   'P 1'
#
loop_
_entity.id
_entity.type
_entity.pdbx_description
1 polymer ?
#
loop_
_entity_poly.entity_id
_entity_poly.type
_entity_poly.pdbx_seq_one_letter_code
_entity_poly.pdbx_strand_id
1 'polypeptide(L)'
;AVVCAVGPYGYYASTTHRTAYSKLHQRILEMEGYTCLTVPYFEWSELKTEEDKMVYLWSLGRKAASKEKGAASGPGAESLPTIVAEDLQSDLSDLGEARL
;
A
#
# COMPACT_ATOMS: atom_id res chain seq x y z
N ALA A 1 -5.72 4.09 12.44
CA ALA A 1 -4.76 4.04 11.31
C ALA A 1 -3.51 3.26 11.72
N VAL A 2 -2.91 2.51 10.80
CA VAL A 2 -1.70 1.70 11.03
C VAL A 2 -0.58 2.23 10.13
N VAL A 3 0.59 2.48 10.70
CA VAL A 3 1.79 2.88 9.93
C VAL A 3 2.61 1.64 9.63
N CYS A 4 2.73 1.30 8.35
CA CYS A 4 3.52 0.18 7.88
C CYS A 4 4.89 0.70 7.44
N ALA A 5 5.92 0.45 8.24
CA ALA A 5 7.31 0.73 7.87
C ALA A 5 7.84 -0.41 6.99
N VAL A 6 8.09 -0.10 5.72
CA VAL A 6 8.26 -1.11 4.68
C VAL A 6 9.74 -1.28 4.34
N GLY A 7 10.39 -2.28 4.96
CA GLY A 7 11.82 -2.52 4.80
C GLY A 7 12.24 -3.15 3.45
N PRO A 8 13.51 -3.01 3.06
CA PRO A 8 14.00 -3.40 1.72
C PRO A 8 13.93 -4.91 1.43
N TYR A 9 14.22 -5.75 2.42
CA TYR A 9 14.40 -7.19 2.20
C TYR A 9 13.08 -7.99 2.20
N GLY A 10 12.08 -7.59 3.00
CA GLY A 10 10.82 -8.32 3.10
C GLY A 10 9.73 -7.84 2.14
N TYR A 11 9.74 -6.56 1.80
CA TYR A 11 8.61 -5.93 1.12
C TYR A 11 8.92 -5.43 -0.29
N TYR A 12 10.19 -5.22 -0.61
CA TYR A 12 10.63 -4.62 -1.86
C TYR A 12 11.59 -5.51 -2.67
N ALA A 13 12.04 -6.64 -2.12
CA ALA A 13 12.90 -7.63 -2.77
C ALA A 13 14.08 -7.00 -3.55
N SER A 14 14.79 -6.03 -2.94
CA SER A 14 15.90 -5.27 -3.55
C SER A 14 15.54 -4.42 -4.80
N THR A 15 14.25 -4.23 -5.07
CA THR A 15 13.73 -3.33 -6.11
C THR A 15 12.97 -2.17 -5.46
N THR A 16 12.45 -1.22 -6.25
CA THR A 16 11.47 -0.22 -5.76
C THR A 16 10.04 -0.73 -5.85
N HIS A 17 9.83 -1.96 -6.34
CA HIS A 17 8.52 -2.57 -6.52
C HIS A 17 8.12 -3.41 -5.32
N ARG A 18 6.87 -3.27 -4.93
CA ARG A 18 6.27 -4.02 -3.81
C ARG A 18 6.01 -5.47 -4.18
N THR A 19 6.44 -6.38 -3.31
CA THR A 19 6.17 -7.82 -3.44
C THR A 19 4.67 -8.11 -3.30
N ALA A 20 4.20 -9.21 -3.90
CA ALA A 20 2.82 -9.66 -3.76
C ALA A 20 2.42 -9.85 -2.28
N TYR A 21 3.34 -10.35 -1.45
CA TYR A 21 3.16 -10.48 -0.01
C TYR A 21 2.84 -9.13 0.65
N SER A 22 3.60 -8.08 0.33
CA SER A 22 3.34 -6.76 0.92
C SER A 22 1.99 -6.18 0.54
N LYS A 23 1.54 -6.40 -0.71
CA LYS A 23 0.24 -5.93 -1.21
C LYS A 23 -0.90 -6.68 -0.50
N LEU A 24 -0.74 -8.01 -0.36
CA LEU A 24 -1.68 -8.87 0.36
C LEU A 24 -1.80 -8.47 1.84
N HIS A 25 -0.67 -8.24 2.52
CA HIS A 25 -0.67 -7.80 3.91
C HIS A 25 -1.42 -6.48 4.09
N GLN A 26 -1.20 -5.50 3.19
CA GLN A 26 -1.97 -4.26 3.22
C GLN A 26 -3.47 -4.50 2.98
N ARG A 27 -3.85 -5.35 2.02
CA ARG A 27 -5.27 -5.59 1.76
C ARG A 27 -5.99 -6.26 2.92
N ILE A 28 -5.33 -7.19 3.62
CA ILE A 28 -5.90 -7.81 4.82
C ILE A 28 -6.21 -6.74 5.88
N LEU A 29 -5.25 -5.86 6.16
CA LEU A 29 -5.43 -4.78 7.15
C LEU A 29 -6.54 -3.80 6.73
N GLU A 30 -6.63 -3.48 5.44
CA GLU A 30 -7.71 -2.63 4.93
C GLU A 30 -9.08 -3.31 5.00
N MET A 31 -9.15 -4.63 4.81
CA MET A 31 -10.38 -5.41 5.00
C MET A 31 -10.83 -5.47 6.46
N GLU A 32 -9.89 -5.47 7.40
CA GLU A 32 -10.18 -5.37 8.84
C GLU A 32 -10.67 -3.97 9.26
N GLY A 33 -10.69 -3.01 8.34
CA GLY A 33 -11.14 -1.62 8.59
C GLY A 33 -10.01 -0.70 9.04
N TYR A 34 -8.74 -1.11 8.94
CA TYR A 34 -7.62 -0.23 9.24
C TYR A 34 -7.22 0.63 8.03
N THR A 35 -7.05 1.93 8.25
CA THR A 35 -6.37 2.81 7.29
C THR A 35 -4.86 2.55 7.33
N CYS A 36 -4.34 1.86 6.31
CA CYS A 36 -2.91 1.62 6.15
C CYS A 36 -2.17 2.83 5.57
N LEU A 37 -1.09 3.23 6.24
CA LEU A 37 -0.16 4.26 5.81
C LEU A 37 1.20 3.63 5.56
N THR A 38 1.53 3.46 4.29
CA THR A 38 2.78 2.83 3.86
C THR A 38 3.91 3.85 3.86
N VAL A 39 5.02 3.55 4.53
CA VAL A 39 6.26 4.32 4.47
C VAL A 39 7.33 3.50 3.75
N PRO A 40 7.63 3.81 2.47
CA PRO A 40 8.67 3.13 1.71
C PRO A 40 10.06 3.39 2.27
N TYR A 41 10.91 2.36 2.37
CA TYR A 41 12.28 2.56 2.88
C TYR A 41 13.10 3.52 2.03
N PHE A 42 12.91 3.54 0.71
CA PHE A 42 13.71 4.38 -0.18
C PHE A 42 13.40 5.86 0.06
N GLU A 43 12.11 6.25 0.08
CA GLU A 43 11.69 7.61 0.45
C GLU A 43 12.18 7.98 1.86
N TRP A 44 12.03 7.06 2.82
CA TRP A 44 12.46 7.29 4.19
C TRP A 44 13.98 7.45 4.33
N SER A 45 14.75 6.74 3.52
CA SER A 45 16.21 6.78 3.52
C SER A 45 16.78 8.02 2.82
N GLU A 46 16.03 8.63 1.91
CA GLU A 46 16.40 9.88 1.25
C GLU A 46 16.29 11.09 2.19
N LEU A 47 15.42 11.01 3.20
CA LEU A 47 15.25 12.03 4.23
C LEU A 47 16.45 12.00 5.19
N LYS A 48 17.34 12.98 5.06
CA LYS A 48 18.59 13.05 5.83
C LYS A 48 18.41 13.72 7.20
N THR A 49 17.57 14.75 7.26
CA THR A 49 17.35 15.52 8.50
C THR A 49 16.19 14.94 9.30
N GLU A 50 16.18 15.21 10.60
CA GLU A 50 15.08 14.79 11.47
C GLU A 50 13.82 15.63 11.18
N GLU A 51 14.01 16.90 10.87
CA GLU A 51 12.96 17.83 10.48
C GLU A 51 12.21 17.34 9.23
N ASP A 52 12.94 16.88 8.20
CA ASP A 52 12.32 16.33 6.98
C ASP A 52 11.49 15.08 7.28
N LYS A 53 11.96 14.22 8.18
CA LYS A 53 11.22 13.03 8.63
C LYS A 53 9.95 13.41 9.39
N MET A 54 10.02 14.43 10.25
CA MET A 54 8.84 14.95 10.95
C MET A 54 7.82 15.52 9.97
N VAL A 55 8.27 16.32 8.99
CA VAL A 55 7.40 16.88 7.94
C VAL A 55 6.75 15.78 7.12
N TYR A 56 7.52 14.75 6.75
CA TYR A 56 7.01 13.59 6.03
C TYR A 56 5.88 12.90 6.80
N LEU A 57 6.11 12.56 8.08
CA LEU A 57 5.10 11.92 8.93
C LEU A 57 3.88 12.82 9.15
N TRP A 58 4.07 14.13 9.30
CA TRP A 58 2.96 15.07 9.44
C TRP A 58 2.10 15.13 8.18
N SER A 59 2.73 15.14 6.99
CA SER A 59 2.02 15.08 5.72
C SER A 59 1.24 13.76 5.55
N LEU A 60 1.83 12.65 6.01
CA LEU A 60 1.23 11.32 5.96
C LEU A 60 -0.01 11.24 6.86
N GLY A 61 0.07 11.78 8.08
CA GLY A 61 -1.06 11.86 9.00
C GLY A 61 -2.21 12.72 8.46
N ARG A 62 -1.90 13.86 7.83
CA ARG A 62 -2.93 14.72 7.19
C ARG A 62 -3.63 14.03 6.02
N LYS A 63 -2.90 13.26 5.21
CA LYS A 63 -3.47 12.44 4.13
C LYS A 63 -4.43 11.39 4.70
N ALA A 64 -4.03 10.73 5.80
CA ALA A 64 -4.88 9.75 6.49
C ALA A 64 -6.19 10.35 6.98
N ALA A 65 -6.12 11.48 7.69
CA ALA A 65 -7.29 12.16 8.23
C ALA A 65 -8.23 12.70 7.13
N SER A 66 -7.67 13.07 5.97
CA SER A 66 -8.47 13.51 4.82
C SER A 66 -9.22 12.34 4.16
N LYS A 67 -8.63 11.14 4.16
CA LYS A 67 -9.24 9.92 3.64
C LYS A 67 -10.45 9.47 4.48
N GLU A 68 -10.38 9.61 5.81
CA GLU A 68 -11.50 9.32 6.70
C GLU A 68 -12.68 10.30 6.51
N LYS A 69 -12.41 11.58 6.26
CA LYS A 69 -13.47 12.56 5.96
C LYS A 69 -14.22 12.30 4.66
N GLY A 70 -13.57 11.70 3.66
CA GLY A 70 -14.20 11.32 2.39
C GLY A 70 -15.03 10.04 2.44
N ALA A 71 -14.79 9.17 3.43
CA ALA A 71 -15.52 7.91 3.61
C ALA A 71 -16.85 8.07 4.39
N ALA A 72 -17.09 9.24 5.00
CA ALA A 72 -18.26 9.51 5.84
C ALA A 72 -19.53 9.95 5.05
N SER A 73 -19.54 9.82 3.72
CA SER A 73 -20.71 10.14 2.88
C SER A 73 -21.15 8.95 2.00
N GLY A 74 -21.70 7.92 2.64
CA GLY A 74 -22.41 6.84 1.97
C GLY A 74 -23.12 5.92 2.98
N PRO A 75 -24.45 5.73 2.90
CA PRO A 75 -25.16 4.79 3.76
C PRO A 75 -24.87 3.35 3.30
N GLY A 76 -24.93 2.40 4.22
CA GLY A 76 -24.41 1.05 4.08
C GLY A 76 -24.77 0.30 2.78
N ALA A 77 -23.76 -0.41 2.27
CA ALA A 77 -23.95 -1.61 1.49
C ALA A 77 -22.76 -2.53 1.80
N GLU A 78 -23.05 -3.67 2.43
CA GLU A 78 -22.15 -4.81 2.49
C GLU A 78 -21.89 -5.28 1.07
N SER A 79 -20.85 -4.76 0.40
CA SER A 79 -20.35 -5.34 -0.84
C SER A 79 -19.29 -6.36 -0.48
N LEU A 80 -19.66 -7.65 -0.56
CA LEU A 80 -18.73 -8.76 -0.71
C LEU A 80 -17.63 -8.35 -1.71
N PRO A 81 -16.34 -8.66 -1.45
CA PRO A 81 -15.28 -8.34 -2.39
C PRO A 81 -15.54 -9.12 -3.68
N THR A 82 -16.01 -8.43 -4.70
CA THR A 82 -15.98 -8.93 -6.07
C THR A 82 -14.51 -9.07 -6.42
N ILE A 83 -14.04 -10.32 -6.39
CA ILE A 83 -12.69 -10.69 -6.85
C ILE A 83 -12.64 -10.25 -8.32
N VAL A 84 -11.93 -9.15 -8.57
CA VAL A 84 -11.73 -8.61 -9.91
C VAL A 84 -10.78 -9.59 -10.61
N ALA A 85 -11.35 -10.57 -11.31
CA ALA A 85 -10.61 -11.60 -12.04
C ALA A 85 -9.82 -11.02 -13.23
N GLU A 86 -10.08 -9.76 -13.61
CA GLU A 86 -9.47 -9.12 -14.77
C GLU A 86 -7.99 -8.75 -14.57
N ASP A 87 -7.56 -8.37 -13.36
CA ASP A 87 -6.14 -8.03 -13.12
C ASP A 87 -5.23 -9.27 -13.10
N LEU A 88 -5.79 -10.45 -12.76
CA LEU A 88 -5.02 -11.71 -12.67
C LEU A 88 -4.70 -12.32 -14.04
N GLN A 89 -5.45 -11.97 -15.09
CA GLN A 89 -5.17 -12.46 -16.45
C GLN A 89 -3.98 -11.74 -17.09
N SER A 90 -3.67 -10.51 -16.68
CA SER A 90 -2.54 -9.76 -17.22
C SER A 90 -1.19 -10.39 -16.84
N ASP A 91 -1.01 -10.76 -15.57
CA ASP A 91 0.26 -11.30 -15.04
C ASP A 91 0.60 -12.72 -15.52
N LEU A 92 -0.38 -13.50 -15.99
CA LEU A 92 -0.13 -14.86 -16.51
C LEU A 92 0.30 -14.87 -17.99
N SER A 93 0.03 -13.78 -18.71
CA SER A 93 0.37 -13.68 -20.14
C SER A 93 1.87 -13.45 -20.34
N ASP A 94 2.52 -12.72 -19.43
CA ASP A 94 3.95 -12.37 -19.49
C ASP A 94 4.91 -13.55 -19.21
N LEU A 95 4.41 -14.64 -18.63
CA LEU A 95 5.22 -15.85 -18.40
C LEU A 95 5.27 -16.79 -19.61
N GLY A 96 4.41 -16.58 -20.61
CA GLY A 96 4.35 -17.39 -21.83
C GLY A 96 5.38 -17.01 -22.89
N GLU A 97 5.85 -15.76 -22.90
CA GLU A 97 6.75 -15.24 -23.96
C GLU A 97 8.25 -15.48 -23.69
N ALA A 98 8.63 -15.97 -22.52
CA ALA A 98 10.04 -16.22 -22.16
C ALA A 98 10.61 -17.55 -22.71
N ARG A 99 9.99 -18.16 -23.73
CA ARG A 99 10.48 -19.40 -24.34
C ARG A 99 10.41 -19.38 -25.87
N LEU A 100 11.36 -18.68 -26.49
CA LEU A 100 11.90 -19.00 -27.82
C LEU A 100 13.38 -18.56 -27.89
#